data_AF-A0A6I2U9N6-F1
#
_entry.id   AF-A0A6I2U9N6-F1
#
_cell.length_a   1.000
_cell.length_b   1.000
_cell.length_c   1.000
_cell.angle_alpha   90.00
_cell.angle_beta   90.00
_cell.angle_gamma   90.00
#
_symmetry.space_group_name_H-M   'P 1'
#
loop_
_entity.id
_entity.type
_entity.pdbx_description
1 polymer ?
#
loop_
_entity_poly.entity_id
_entity_poly.type
_entity_poly.pdbx_seq_one_letter_code
_entity_poly.pdbx_strand_id
1 'polypeptide(L)' 'MSKIIISVDDDEKVSVEYDGCEDNLRTLGTLHFALVKEIAKFYNVDLGEATFIIGKMSFNIIRSLIEEENV' A
#
# COMPACT_ATOMS: atom_id res chain seq x y z
N MET A 1 17.15 -9.29 -4.39
CA MET A 1 16.36 -8.13 -3.96
C MET A 1 14.92 -8.38 -4.39
N SER A 2 13.93 -8.10 -3.54
CA SER A 2 12.51 -8.22 -3.91
C SER A 2 12.02 -6.98 -4.66
N LYS A 3 11.16 -7.16 -5.66
CA LYS A 3 10.56 -6.08 -6.46
C LYS A 3 9.05 -6.27 -6.63
N ILE A 4 8.28 -5.20 -6.49
CA ILE A 4 6.87 -5.14 -6.95
C ILE A 4 6.89 -4.62 -8.38
N ILE A 5 6.26 -5.35 -9.29
CA ILE A 5 6.10 -5.00 -10.70
C ILE A 5 4.63 -4.63 -10.89
N ILE A 6 4.37 -3.40 -11.33
CA ILE A 6 3.03 -2.91 -11.63
C ILE A 6 2.98 -2.70 -13.14
N SER A 7 2.04 -3.38 -13.80
CA SER A 7 1.83 -3.29 -15.25
C SER A 7 0.40 -2.85 -15.53
N VAL A 8 0.24 -1.89 -16.43
CA VAL A 8 -1.07 -1.43 -16.93
C VAL A 8 -1.16 -1.84 -18.38
N ASP A 9 -2.20 -2.60 -18.75
CA ASP A 9 -2.44 -2.99 -20.14
C ASP A 9 -3.25 -1.93 -20.91
N ASP A 10 -3.43 -2.14 -22.21
CA ASP A 10 -4.15 -1.23 -23.10
C ASP A 10 -5.66 -1.13 -22.76
N ASP A 11 -6.20 -2.05 -21.96
CA ASP A 11 -7.57 -2.05 -21.44
C ASP A 11 -7.67 -1.36 -20.05
N GLU A 12 -6.64 -0.63 -19.63
CA GLU A 12 -6.50 -0.01 -18.32
C GLU A 12 -6.55 -0.99 -17.13
N LYS A 13 -6.37 -2.30 -17.36
CA LYS A 13 -6.29 -3.25 -16.26
C LYS A 13 -4.92 -3.16 -15.62
N VAL A 14 -4.93 -2.98 -14.30
CA VAL A 14 -3.73 -2.99 -13.48
C VAL A 14 -3.46 -4.42 -13.01
N SER A 15 -2.26 -4.92 -13.30
CA SER A 15 -1.74 -6.17 -12.77
C SER A 15 -0.54 -5.90 -11.85
N VAL A 16 -0.44 -6.66 -10.77
CA VAL A 16 0.62 -6.54 -9.78
C VAL A 16 1.28 -7.90 -9.61
N GLU A 17 2.57 -7.97 -9.93
CA GLU A 17 3.40 -9.15 -9.73
C GLU A 17 4.49 -8.84 -8.69
N TYR A 18 4.83 -9.84 -7.88
CA TYR A 18 5.87 -9.70 -6.87
C TYR A 18 7.02 -10.66 -7.18
N ASP A 19 8.14 -10.10 -7.65
CA ASP A 19 9.37 -10.82 -7.89
C ASP A 19 10.22 -10.80 -6.61
N GLY A 20 9.95 -11.75 -5.71
CA GLY A 20 10.61 -11.86 -4.41
C GLY A 20 10.13 -13.08 -3.61
N CYS A 21 10.68 -13.23 -2.40
CA CYS A 21 10.27 -14.32 -1.50
C CYS A 21 8.79 -14.14 -1.06
N GLU A 22 7.91 -15.10 -1.38
CA GLU A 22 6.48 -15.04 -1.02
C GLU A 22 6.23 -14.74 0.47
N ASP A 23 7.11 -15.20 1.35
CA ASP A 23 7.04 -14.93 2.79
C ASP A 23 7.12 -13.44 3.12
N ASN A 24 7.89 -12.67 2.34
CA ASN A 24 7.98 -11.22 2.49
C ASN A 24 6.66 -10.54 2.09
N LEU A 25 6.04 -10.97 0.99
CA LEU A 25 4.75 -10.43 0.55
C LEU A 25 3.64 -10.75 1.57
N ARG A 26 3.65 -11.99 2.10
CA ARG A 26 2.74 -12.40 3.18
C ARG A 26 2.94 -11.59 4.45
N THR A 27 4.20 -11.34 4.82
CA THR A 27 4.55 -10.52 5.98
C THR A 27 4.06 -9.08 5.81
N LEU A 28 4.27 -8.48 4.63
CA LEU A 28 3.76 -7.14 4.31
C LEU A 28 2.23 -7.06 4.37
N GLY A 29 1.53 -8.05 3.79
CA GLY A 29 0.07 -8.13 3.87
C GLY A 29 -0.44 -8.26 5.31
N THR A 30 0.24 -9.06 6.14
CA THR A 30 -0.10 -9.23 7.57
C THR A 30 0.10 -7.94 8.35
N LEU A 31 1.22 -7.25 8.12
CA LEU A 31 1.52 -5.96 8.74
C LEU A 31 0.47 -4.90 8.34
N HIS A 32 0.15 -4.82 7.05
CA HIS A 32 -0.85 -3.89 6.54
C HIS A 32 -2.22 -4.14 7.20
N PHE A 33 -2.67 -5.39 7.26
CA PHE A 33 -3.95 -5.72 7.87
C PHE A 33 -4.01 -5.43 9.38
N ALA A 34 -2.91 -5.67 10.10
CA ALA A 34 -2.82 -5.29 11.51
C ALA A 34 -2.96 -3.77 11.69
N LEU A 35 -2.33 -2.98 10.83
CA LEU A 35 -2.45 -1.51 10.86
C LEU A 35 -3.89 -1.05 10.55
N VAL A 36 -4.55 -1.64 9.54
CA VAL A 36 -5.95 -1.35 9.21
C VAL A 36 -6.86 -1.54 10.43
N LYS A 37 -6.67 -2.62 11.19
CA LYS A 37 -7.45 -2.88 12.41
C LYS A 37 -7.25 -1.82 13.49
N GLU A 38 -6.01 -1.42 13.74
CA GLU A 38 -5.71 -0.40 14.74
C GLU A 38 -6.28 0.97 14.35
N ILE A 39 -6.17 1.35 13.07
CA ILE A 39 -6.76 2.59 12.54
C ILE A 39 -8.30 2.55 12.62
N ALA A 40 -8.92 1.43 12.21
CA ALA A 40 -10.36 1.25 12.31
C ALA A 40 -10.86 1.45 13.75
N LYS A 41 -10.14 0.88 14.72
CA LYS A 41 -10.45 1.05 16.15
C LYS A 41 -10.22 2.47 16.63
N PHE A 42 -9.10 3.09 16.27
CA PHE A 42 -8.74 4.42 16.73
C PHE A 42 -9.72 5.50 16.24
N TYR A 43 -10.11 5.43 14.97
CA TYR A 43 -11.05 6.37 14.36
C TYR A 43 -12.52 5.94 14.49
N ASN A 44 -12.78 4.74 15.02
CA ASN A 44 -14.11 4.14 15.13
C ASN A 44 -14.85 4.09 13.77
N VAL A 45 -14.16 3.53 12.77
CA VAL A 45 -14.66 3.37 11.39
C VAL A 45 -14.58 1.90 10.97
N ASP A 46 -15.20 1.56 9.84
CA ASP A 46 -15.08 0.21 9.29
C ASP A 46 -13.69 -0.04 8.64
N LEU A 47 -13.43 -1.31 8.29
CA LEU A 47 -12.14 -1.70 7.72
C LEU A 47 -11.90 -1.11 6.31
N GLY A 48 -12.95 -0.87 5.54
CA GLY A 48 -12.83 -0.28 4.20
C GLY A 48 -12.43 1.19 4.29
N GLU A 49 -13.07 1.95 5.18
CA GLU A 49 -12.72 3.34 5.47
C GLU A 49 -11.32 3.46 6.07
N ALA A 50 -10.96 2.59 7.02
CA ALA A 50 -9.59 2.53 7.55
C ALA A 50 -8.53 2.22 6.48
N THR A 51 -8.84 1.30 5.55
CA THR A 51 -7.96 0.99 4.41
C THR A 51 -7.78 2.22 3.52
N PHE A 52 -8.84 2.96 3.24
CA PHE A 52 -8.79 4.20 2.47
C PHE A 52 -7.94 5.29 3.16
N ILE A 53 -8.08 5.45 4.47
CA ILE A 53 -7.28 6.39 5.28
C ILE A 53 -5.78 6.04 5.17
N ILE A 54 -5.42 4.78 5.39
CA ILE A 54 -4.01 4.31 5.27
C ILE A 54 -3.48 4.52 3.85
N GLY A 55 -4.29 4.23 2.84
CA GLY A 55 -3.94 4.47 1.43
C GLY A 55 -3.61 5.94 1.17
N LYS A 56 -4.45 6.87 1.63
CA LYS A 56 -4.20 8.31 1.52
C LYS A 56 -2.94 8.76 2.26
N MET A 57 -2.73 8.29 3.49
CA MET A 57 -1.52 8.62 4.26
C MET A 57 -0.25 8.16 3.53
N SER A 58 -0.26 6.92 3.02
CA SER A 58 0.86 6.33 2.29
C SER A 58 1.15 7.10 1.00
N PHE A 59 0.11 7.47 0.24
CA PHE A 59 0.25 8.28 -0.96
C PHE A 59 0.88 9.64 -0.67
N ASN A 60 0.42 10.34 0.37
CA ASN A 60 0.97 11.64 0.74
C ASN A 60 2.45 11.55 1.14
N ILE A 61 2.85 10.52 1.89
CA ILE A 61 4.26 10.29 2.25
C ILE A 61 5.10 10.08 0.99
N ILE A 62 4.68 9.19 0.08
CA ILE A 62 5.40 8.92 -1.17
C ILE A 62 5.50 10.20 -2.01
N ARG A 63 4.41 10.96 -2.12
CA ARG A 63 4.40 12.22 -2.87
C ARG A 63 5.37 13.24 -2.28
N SER A 64 5.39 13.40 -0.95
CA SER A 64 6.35 14.29 -0.28
C SER A 64 7.79 13.88 -0.53
N LEU A 65 8.11 12.58 -0.50
CA LEU A 65 9.46 12.10 -0.80
C LEU A 65 9.90 12.42 -2.24
N ILE A 66 8.99 12.28 -3.21
CA ILE A 66 9.26 12.63 -4.63
C ILE A 66 9.39 14.14 -4.82
N GLU A 67 8.54 14.93 -4.16
CA GLU A 67 8.58 16.40 -4.22
C GLU A 67 9.85 16.96 -3.58
N GLU A 68 10.32 16.38 -2.47
CA GLU A 68 11.56 16.77 -1.78
C GLU A 68 12.84 16.42 -2.55
N GLU A 69 12.88 15.30 -3.30
CA GLU A 69 14.03 14.94 -4.14
C GLU A 69 14.15 15.80 -5.43
N ASN A 70 13.09 16.53 -5.81
CA ASN A 70 13.07 17.40 -6.98
C ASN A 70 13.30 18.90 -6.67
N VAL A 71 13.78 19.22 -5.46
CA VAL A 71 14.23 20.55 -5.03
C VAL A 71 15.75 20.60 -4.92
#